data_AF-A0A8J3YFG1-F1
#
_entry.id   AF-A0A8J3YFG1-F1
#
_cell.length_a   1.000
_cell.length_b   1.000
_cell.length_c   1.000
_cell.angle_alpha   90.00
_cell.angle_beta   90.00
_cell.angle_gamma   90.00
#
_symmetry.space_group_name_H-M   'P 1'
#
loop_
_entity.id
_entity.type
_entity.pdbx_description
1 polymer ?
#
loop_
_entity_poly.entity_id
_entity_poly.type
_entity_poly.pdbx_seq_one_letter_code
_entity_poly.pdbx_strand_id
1 'polypeptide(L)'
;MTTATATTPLPAEPGVAIETLVGNGLKALDDYAGFTQERIDEIVAKASVAALGRHGDLARSAVAETGRGVFEDKAVKNIFACEHVTNHMAGLKTVGVIARDEINGIVEIAEPVGVVCAVTPVTNPTSTTIFKALLGLKTAIR
;
A
#
# COMPACT_ATOMS: atom_id res chain seq x y z
N MET A 1 -1.68 12.56 21.42
CA MET A 1 -2.42 13.60 20.67
C MET A 1 -2.61 13.09 19.25
N THR A 2 -3.78 12.53 18.96
CA THR A 2 -4.12 11.95 17.67
C THR A 2 -4.61 13.08 16.77
N THR A 3 -3.73 13.67 15.97
CA THR A 3 -4.14 14.57 14.88
C THR A 3 -4.84 13.73 13.83
N ALA A 4 -6.17 13.72 13.86
CA ALA A 4 -6.98 13.27 12.75
C ALA A 4 -6.63 14.12 11.53
N THR A 5 -6.03 13.53 10.50
CA THR A 5 -5.82 14.16 9.21
C THR A 5 -7.20 14.49 8.63
N ALA A 6 -7.51 15.78 8.49
CA ALA A 6 -8.75 16.25 7.89
C ALA A 6 -8.85 15.68 6.46
N THR A 7 -9.83 14.83 6.22
CA THR A 7 -10.11 14.28 4.90
C THR A 7 -10.99 15.29 4.17
N THR A 8 -10.43 15.97 3.16
CA THR A 8 -11.22 16.81 2.26
C THR A 8 -12.34 15.94 1.64
N PRO A 9 -13.62 16.37 1.70
CA PRO A 9 -14.71 15.59 1.12
C PRO A 9 -14.46 15.36 -0.38
N LEU A 10 -14.66 14.14 -0.84
CA LEU A 10 -14.57 13.85 -2.27
C LEU A 10 -15.74 14.51 -3.02
N PRO A 11 -15.52 15.00 -4.26
CA PRO A 11 -16.58 15.49 -5.13
C PRO A 11 -17.70 14.47 -5.31
N ALA A 12 -18.94 14.93 -5.47
CA ALA A 12 -20.10 14.04 -5.64
C ALA A 12 -20.11 13.32 -7.00
N GLU A 13 -19.56 13.94 -8.04
CA GLU A 13 -19.48 13.37 -9.38
C GLU A 13 -18.33 12.33 -9.48
N PRO A 14 -18.62 11.06 -9.83
CA PRO A 14 -17.61 9.99 -9.81
C PRO A 14 -16.37 10.28 -10.67
N GLY A 15 -16.56 10.85 -11.87
CA GLY A 15 -15.44 11.20 -12.75
C GLY A 15 -14.52 12.24 -12.12
N VAL A 16 -15.10 13.28 -11.51
CA VAL A 16 -14.34 14.35 -10.84
C VAL A 16 -13.62 13.80 -9.59
N ALA A 17 -14.26 12.89 -8.85
CA ALA A 17 -13.64 12.25 -7.69
C ALA A 17 -12.43 11.38 -8.08
N ILE A 18 -12.53 10.62 -9.17
CA ILE A 18 -11.43 9.81 -9.69
C ILE A 18 -10.26 10.69 -10.12
N GLU A 19 -10.51 11.71 -10.95
CA GLU A 19 -9.46 12.65 -11.39
C GLU A 19 -8.76 13.33 -10.20
N THR A 20 -9.53 13.71 -9.17
CA THR A 20 -8.97 14.27 -7.93
C THR A 20 -8.04 13.28 -7.22
N LEU A 21 -8.45 12.01 -7.11
CA LEU A 21 -7.62 10.98 -6.48
C LEU A 21 -6.35 10.68 -7.28
N VAL A 22 -6.45 10.62 -8.61
CA VAL A 22 -5.31 10.42 -9.51
C VAL A 22 -4.33 11.59 -9.40
N GLY A 23 -4.82 12.83 -9.45
CA GLY A 23 -3.99 14.02 -9.30
C GLY A 23 -3.26 14.08 -7.95
N ASN A 24 -3.96 13.72 -6.86
CA ASN A 24 -3.34 13.61 -5.54
C ASN A 24 -2.28 12.50 -5.48
N GLY A 25 -2.53 11.36 -6.12
CA GLY A 25 -1.58 10.25 -6.21
C GLY A 25 -0.32 10.62 -6.99
N LEU A 26 -0.45 11.32 -8.12
CA LEU A 26 0.68 11.80 -8.92
C LEU A 26 1.53 12.80 -8.14
N LYS A 27 0.89 13.77 -7.46
CA LYS A 27 1.59 14.72 -6.61
C LYS A 27 2.35 14.01 -5.47
N ALA A 28 1.70 13.07 -4.80
CA ALA A 28 2.34 12.31 -3.72
C ALA A 28 3.51 11.45 -4.24
N LEU A 29 3.43 10.93 -5.47
CA LEU A 29 4.52 10.19 -6.11
C LEU A 29 5.73 11.09 -6.39
N ASP A 30 5.51 12.32 -6.87
CA ASP A 30 6.58 13.30 -7.08
C ASP A 30 7.27 13.65 -5.75
N ASP A 31 6.49 13.85 -4.69
CA ASP A 31 7.02 14.08 -3.32
C ASP A 31 7.78 12.85 -2.78
N TYR A 32 7.43 11.64 -3.24
CA TYR A 32 8.06 10.37 -2.83
C TYR A 32 9.41 10.11 -3.53
N ALA A 33 9.64 10.68 -4.71
CA ALA A 33 10.81 10.37 -5.55
C ALA A 33 12.16 10.60 -4.85
N GLY A 34 12.23 11.53 -3.89
CA GLY A 34 13.47 11.83 -3.17
C GLY A 34 13.79 10.90 -1.99
N PHE A 35 12.96 9.89 -1.71
CA PHE A 35 13.14 9.05 -0.53
C PHE A 35 14.21 7.99 -0.73
N THR A 36 14.92 7.65 0.34
CA THR A 36 15.89 6.54 0.33
C THR A 36 15.20 5.21 0.58
N GLN A 37 15.89 4.11 0.26
CA GLN A 37 15.41 2.76 0.54
C GLN A 37 15.04 2.57 2.03
N GLU A 38 15.89 3.06 2.94
CA GLU A 38 15.67 2.94 4.38
C GLU A 38 14.42 3.71 4.82
N ARG A 39 14.20 4.90 4.23
CA ARG A 39 13.02 5.71 4.54
C ARG A 39 11.74 4.99 4.10
N ILE A 40 11.77 4.32 2.96
CA ILE A 40 10.62 3.54 2.46
C ILE A 40 10.36 2.34 3.32
N ASP A 41 11.41 1.59 3.66
CA ASP A 41 11.29 0.41 4.49
C ASP A 41 10.71 0.79 5.86
N GLU A 42 11.12 1.94 6.41
CA GLU A 42 10.53 2.52 7.62
C GLU A 42 9.03 2.83 7.45
N ILE A 43 8.63 3.47 6.34
CA ILE A 43 7.23 3.81 6.08
C ILE A 43 6.38 2.54 5.92
N VAL A 44 6.84 1.57 5.15
CA VAL A 44 6.15 0.29 4.93
C VAL A 44 6.01 -0.48 6.25
N ALA A 45 7.07 -0.53 7.07
CA ALA A 45 7.02 -1.17 8.38
C ALA A 45 6.00 -0.48 9.31
N LYS A 46 5.99 0.85 9.36
CA LYS A 46 5.02 1.62 10.17
C LYS A 46 3.60 1.45 9.68
N ALA A 47 3.37 1.47 8.37
CA ALA A 47 2.07 1.25 7.76
C ALA A 47 1.55 -0.16 8.08
N SER A 48 2.43 -1.17 8.00
CA SER A 48 2.10 -2.55 8.36
C SER A 48 1.70 -2.69 9.83
N VAL A 49 2.47 -2.10 10.76
CA VAL A 49 2.15 -2.12 12.20
C VAL A 49 0.82 -1.41 12.48
N ALA A 50 0.54 -0.29 11.80
CA ALA A 50 -0.72 0.42 11.95
C ALA A 50 -1.92 -0.39 11.44
N ALA A 51 -1.78 -1.09 10.31
CA ALA A 51 -2.79 -1.99 9.78
C ALA A 51 -2.98 -3.21 10.70
N LEU A 52 -1.89 -3.77 11.22
CA LEU A 52 -1.90 -4.86 12.19
C LEU A 52 -2.64 -4.44 13.46
N GLY A 53 -2.41 -3.25 14.01
CA GLY A 53 -3.14 -2.75 15.18
C GLY A 53 -4.67 -2.65 14.98
N ARG A 54 -5.14 -2.57 13.73
CA ARG A 54 -6.56 -2.42 13.36
C ARG A 54 -7.15 -3.66 12.67
N HIS A 55 -6.42 -4.78 12.65
CA HIS A 55 -6.82 -5.99 11.92
C HIS A 55 -8.23 -6.49 12.29
N GLY A 56 -8.57 -6.45 13.59
CA GLY A 56 -9.88 -6.84 14.12
C GLY A 56 -10.99 -5.88 13.70
N ASP A 57 -10.80 -4.57 13.88
CA ASP A 57 -11.82 -3.57 13.51
C ASP A 57 -12.16 -3.62 12.02
N LEU A 58 -11.13 -3.81 11.18
CA LEU A 58 -11.28 -3.98 9.75
C LEU A 58 -12.04 -5.28 9.43
N ALA A 59 -11.71 -6.40 10.09
CA ALA A 59 -12.41 -7.66 9.90
C ALA A 59 -13.90 -7.55 10.29
N ARG A 60 -14.20 -6.90 11.43
CA ARG A 60 -15.58 -6.67 11.89
C ARG A 60 -16.37 -5.82 10.88
N SER A 61 -15.76 -4.74 10.40
CA SER A 61 -16.37 -3.85 9.39
C SER A 61 -16.67 -4.61 8.10
N ALA A 62 -15.72 -5.43 7.63
CA ALA A 62 -15.89 -6.24 6.43
C ALA A 62 -17.03 -7.26 6.55
N VAL A 63 -17.16 -7.96 7.69
CA VAL A 63 -18.29 -8.89 7.90
C VAL A 63 -19.61 -8.12 7.96
N ALA A 64 -19.65 -7.03 8.72
CA ALA A 64 -20.87 -6.23 8.90
C ALA A 64 -21.39 -5.64 7.59
N GLU A 65 -20.49 -5.14 6.73
CA GLU A 65 -20.86 -4.55 5.44
C GLU A 65 -21.21 -5.60 4.38
N THR A 66 -20.41 -6.67 4.27
CA THR A 66 -20.56 -7.64 3.17
C THR A 66 -21.52 -8.78 3.48
N GLY A 67 -21.81 -9.04 4.76
CA GLY A 67 -22.59 -10.19 5.22
C GLY A 67 -21.93 -11.55 4.92
N ARG A 68 -20.63 -11.58 4.61
CA ARG A 68 -19.92 -12.78 4.14
C ARG A 68 -18.71 -13.15 4.99
N GLY A 69 -18.55 -14.45 5.21
CA GLY A 69 -17.39 -15.03 5.91
C GLY A 69 -17.47 -14.85 7.43
N VAL A 70 -16.40 -15.26 8.10
CA VAL A 70 -16.30 -15.28 9.56
C VAL A 70 -15.26 -14.24 10.00
N PHE A 71 -15.50 -13.62 11.15
CA PHE A 71 -14.65 -12.54 11.69
C PHE A 71 -13.21 -13.02 11.90
N GLU A 72 -13.04 -14.17 12.55
CA GLU A 72 -11.77 -14.76 12.92
C GLU A 72 -10.90 -15.03 11.69
N ASP A 73 -11.47 -15.63 10.64
CA ASP A 73 -10.77 -15.89 9.39
C ASP A 73 -10.33 -14.60 8.69
N LYS A 74 -11.16 -13.55 8.72
CA LYS A 74 -10.81 -12.25 8.13
C LYS A 74 -9.75 -11.52 8.96
N ALA A 75 -9.77 -11.66 10.28
CA ALA A 75 -8.74 -11.13 11.16
C ALA A 75 -7.39 -11.80 10.86
N VAL A 76 -7.36 -13.12 10.73
CA VAL A 76 -6.14 -13.88 10.33
C VAL A 76 -5.66 -13.45 8.94
N LYS A 77 -6.54 -13.29 7.97
CA LYS A 77 -6.18 -12.78 6.64
C LYS A 77 -5.59 -11.37 6.67
N ASN A 78 -6.11 -10.49 7.53
CA ASN A 78 -5.56 -9.15 7.72
C ASN A 78 -4.16 -9.21 8.34
N ILE A 79 -3.96 -10.03 9.38
CA ILE A 79 -2.65 -10.25 10.00
C ILE A 79 -1.65 -10.77 8.96
N PHE A 80 -2.05 -11.78 8.18
CA PHE A 80 -1.22 -12.33 7.10
C PHE A 80 -0.80 -11.25 6.10
N ALA A 81 -1.74 -10.41 5.66
CA ALA A 81 -1.45 -9.32 4.74
C ALA A 81 -0.51 -8.25 5.34
N CYS A 82 -0.51 -8.04 6.66
CA CYS A 82 0.40 -7.10 7.31
C CYS A 82 1.80 -7.71 7.46
N GLU A 83 1.90 -8.85 8.15
CA GLU A 83 3.19 -9.41 8.56
C GLU A 83 3.90 -10.11 7.41
N HIS A 84 3.23 -11.06 6.74
CA HIS A 84 3.88 -11.92 5.76
C HIS A 84 4.36 -11.12 4.55
N VAL A 85 3.53 -10.20 4.06
CA VAL A 85 3.84 -9.35 2.91
C VAL A 85 5.00 -8.42 3.21
N THR A 86 4.98 -7.76 4.38
CA THR A 86 6.06 -6.85 4.79
C THR A 86 7.38 -7.59 4.96
N ASN A 87 7.35 -8.76 5.60
CA ASN A 87 8.54 -9.59 5.78
C ASN A 87 9.11 -10.07 4.44
N HIS A 88 8.25 -10.46 3.49
CA HIS A 88 8.68 -10.88 2.16
C HIS A 88 9.37 -9.74 1.40
N MET A 89 8.88 -8.50 1.54
CA MET A 89 9.42 -7.34 0.82
C MET A 89 10.63 -6.68 1.49
N ALA A 90 10.94 -7.00 2.75
CA ALA A 90 11.96 -6.31 3.54
C ALA A 90 13.37 -6.36 2.90
N GLY A 91 13.72 -7.44 2.20
CA GLY A 91 15.01 -7.60 1.53
C GLY A 91 15.06 -7.09 0.08
N LEU A 92 13.93 -6.68 -0.49
CA LEU A 92 13.85 -6.28 -1.89
C LEU A 92 14.31 -4.83 -2.07
N LYS A 93 15.22 -4.61 -3.01
CA LYS A 93 15.62 -3.27 -3.44
C LYS A 93 14.60 -2.74 -4.43
N THR A 94 14.10 -1.54 -4.18
CA THR A 94 13.07 -0.87 -4.99
C THR A 94 13.42 0.57 -5.32
N VAL A 95 14.63 1.01 -4.96
CA VAL A 95 15.13 2.37 -5.17
C VAL A 95 16.45 2.32 -5.93
N GLY A 96 16.53 3.06 -7.04
CA GLY A 96 17.76 3.22 -7.82
C GLY A 96 18.27 1.90 -8.40
N VAL A 97 19.59 1.69 -8.34
CA VAL A 97 20.23 0.50 -8.92
C VAL A 97 19.95 -0.73 -8.06
N ILE A 98 19.20 -1.68 -8.62
CA ILE A 98 18.79 -2.92 -7.93
C ILE A 98 19.75 -4.08 -8.21
N ALA A 99 20.34 -4.12 -9.41
CA ALA A 99 21.32 -5.14 -9.80
C ALA A 99 22.39 -4.56 -10.74
N ARG A 100 23.58 -5.15 -10.69
CA ARG A 100 24.70 -4.87 -11.60
C ARG A 100 25.28 -6.20 -12.05
N ASP A 101 25.29 -6.43 -13.36
CA ASP A 101 25.96 -7.56 -13.99
C ASP A 101 27.20 -7.03 -14.71
N GLU A 102 28.36 -7.21 -14.07
CA GLU A 102 29.65 -6.75 -14.58
C GLU A 102 30.12 -7.55 -15.81
N ILE A 103 29.66 -8.79 -15.97
CA ILE A 103 30.07 -9.68 -17.07
C ILE A 103 29.38 -9.24 -18.36
N ASN A 104 28.08 -8.99 -18.28
CA ASN A 104 27.28 -8.55 -19.43
C ASN A 104 27.23 -7.01 -19.57
N GLY A 105 27.76 -6.27 -18.59
CA GLY A 105 27.74 -4.80 -18.58
C GLY A 105 26.33 -4.22 -18.38
N ILE A 106 25.43 -4.93 -17.70
CA ILE A 106 24.03 -4.55 -17.51
C ILE A 106 23.83 -3.93 -16.12
N VAL A 107 23.10 -2.83 -16.06
CA VAL A 107 22.67 -2.19 -14.81
C VAL A 107 21.15 -2.10 -14.80
N GLU A 108 20.52 -2.65 -13.78
CA GLU A 108 19.08 -2.59 -13.60
C GLU A 108 18.73 -1.49 -12.61
N ILE A 109 17.83 -0.60 -13.02
CA ILE A 109 17.36 0.54 -12.22
C ILE A 109 15.86 0.39 -12.02
N ALA A 110 15.40 0.47 -10.77
CA ALA A 110 13.98 0.45 -10.44
C ALA A 110 13.36 1.82 -10.77
N GLU A 111 12.25 1.80 -11.51
CA GLU A 111 11.40 2.96 -11.78
C GLU A 111 9.94 2.61 -11.44
N PRO A 112 9.16 3.51 -10.81
CA PRO A 112 7.81 3.19 -10.39
C PRO A 112 6.87 3.35 -11.59
N VAL A 113 5.84 2.51 -11.66
CA VAL A 113 4.87 2.54 -12.75
C VAL A 113 3.94 3.76 -12.73
N GLY A 114 3.87 4.48 -11.60
CA GLY A 114 2.96 5.61 -11.40
C GLY A 114 1.79 5.28 -10.47
N VAL A 115 0.62 5.85 -10.75
CA VAL A 115 -0.61 5.59 -10.00
C VAL A 115 -1.25 4.28 -10.42
N VAL A 116 -1.57 3.42 -9.44
CA VAL A 116 -2.14 2.08 -9.69
C VAL A 116 -3.61 2.05 -9.32
N CYS A 117 -4.47 1.63 -10.26
CA CYS A 117 -5.87 1.30 -9.97
C CYS A 117 -5.98 -0.09 -9.34
N ALA A 118 -6.26 -0.14 -8.04
CA ALA A 118 -6.34 -1.38 -7.28
C ALA A 118 -7.79 -1.86 -7.13
N VAL A 119 -8.23 -2.79 -7.98
CA VAL A 119 -9.56 -3.41 -7.83
C VAL A 119 -9.59 -4.38 -6.66
N THR A 120 -10.56 -4.24 -5.76
CA THR A 120 -10.68 -5.03 -4.53
C THR A 120 -11.90 -5.96 -4.60
N PRO A 121 -11.75 -7.28 -4.36
CA PRO A 121 -12.87 -8.22 -4.38
C PRO A 121 -13.68 -8.18 -3.09
N VAL A 122 -14.99 -8.42 -3.19
CA VAL A 122 -15.93 -8.48 -2.05
C VAL A 122 -15.62 -9.61 -1.05
N THR A 123 -14.88 -10.64 -1.47
CA THR A 123 -14.52 -11.77 -0.59
C THR A 123 -13.44 -11.39 0.43
N ASN A 124 -12.49 -10.55 0.06
CA ASN A 124 -11.33 -10.15 0.86
C ASN A 124 -11.10 -8.61 0.80
N PRO A 125 -12.09 -7.79 1.19
CA PRO A 125 -12.04 -6.36 0.96
C PRO A 125 -10.89 -5.68 1.71
N THR A 126 -10.65 -6.06 2.97
CA THR A 126 -9.66 -5.40 3.83
C THR A 126 -8.25 -5.93 3.59
N SER A 127 -8.06 -7.25 3.55
CA SER A 127 -6.73 -7.84 3.40
C SER A 127 -6.13 -7.56 2.02
N THR A 128 -6.94 -7.58 0.95
CA THR A 128 -6.46 -7.17 -0.38
C THR A 128 -6.10 -5.68 -0.44
N THR A 129 -6.87 -4.82 0.23
CA THR A 129 -6.55 -3.39 0.29
C THR A 129 -5.25 -3.14 1.04
N ILE A 130 -5.04 -3.79 2.20
CA ILE A 130 -3.78 -3.72 2.96
C ILE A 130 -2.62 -4.18 2.10
N PHE A 131 -2.73 -5.37 1.51
CA PHE A 131 -1.68 -5.96 0.66
C PHE A 131 -1.28 -5.02 -0.49
N LYS A 132 -2.26 -4.51 -1.24
CA LYS A 132 -1.99 -3.63 -2.39
C LYS A 132 -1.43 -2.26 -1.96
N ALA A 133 -1.90 -1.73 -0.84
CA ALA A 133 -1.38 -0.47 -0.30
C ALA A 133 0.09 -0.61 0.13
N LEU A 134 0.46 -1.68 0.85
CA LEU A 134 1.84 -1.93 1.26
C LEU A 134 2.77 -2.13 0.06
N LEU A 135 2.33 -2.84 -0.98
CA LEU A 135 3.06 -2.98 -2.24
C LEU A 135 3.27 -1.64 -2.94
N GLY A 136 2.21 -0.83 -3.05
CA GLY A 136 2.29 0.50 -3.63
C GLY A 136 3.32 1.38 -2.91
N LEU A 137 3.28 1.40 -1.58
CA LEU A 137 4.25 2.16 -0.76
C LEU A 137 5.70 1.67 -0.94
N LYS A 138 5.92 0.36 -1.04
CA LYS A 138 7.26 -0.22 -1.22
C LYS A 138 7.88 0.13 -2.58
N THR A 139 7.05 0.37 -3.60
CA THR A 139 7.48 0.46 -5.02
C THR A 139 7.33 1.86 -5.63
N ALA A 140 6.97 2.87 -4.85
CA ALA A 140 6.63 4.21 -5.35
C ALA A 140 7.83 5.18 -5.43
N ILE A 141 8.98 4.80 -6.01
CA ILE A 141 10.15 5.70 -6.14
C ILE A 141 10.78 5.66 -7.53
N ARG A 142 11.20 6.86 -7.98
CA ARG A 142 12.08 7.14 -9.12
C ARG A 142 13.53 7.36 -8.71
#